data_AF-A0AA42VCY4-F1
#
_entry.id   AF-A0AA42VCY4-F1
#
_cell.length_a   1.000
_cell.length_b   1.000
_cell.length_c   1.000
_cell.angle_alpha   90.00
_cell.angle_beta   90.00
_cell.angle_gamma   90.00
#
_symmetry.space_group_name_H-M   'P 1'
#
loop_
_entity.id
_entity.type
_entity.pdbx_description
1 polymer ?
#
loop_
_entity_poly.entity_id
_entity_poly.type
_entity_poly.pdbx_seq_one_letter_code
_entity_poly.pdbx_strand_id
1 'polypeptide(L)'
;MNLSLVSQKPSSPTTLGVLAALRAASEESDYVTEVRVAQPQQWQPSKDEAAILLLEEEGAAWPVPLWPAGGSTLGLPVLPLLVHRQYEHTPQGPDVRDPHFYFVSNGILLDEAELADPACSLVLQSKFESYFPLLSRLILLRQRQPGGLSS
;
A
#
# COMPACT_ATOMS: atom_id res chain seq x y z
N MET A 1 -11.55 5.27 5.73
CA MET A 1 -11.21 4.18 4.79
C MET A 1 -10.39 3.13 5.53
N ASN A 2 -10.52 1.86 5.17
CA ASN A 2 -9.63 0.83 5.70
C ASN A 2 -8.33 0.83 4.89
N LEU A 3 -7.20 0.60 5.57
CA LEU A 3 -5.89 0.58 4.93
C LEU A 3 -5.16 -0.71 5.28
N SER A 4 -4.79 -1.48 4.25
CA SER A 4 -3.98 -2.69 4.42
C SER A 4 -2.54 -2.44 4.05
N LEU A 5 -1.63 -2.74 4.97
CA LEU A 5 -0.21 -2.92 4.68
C LEU A 5 0.00 -4.37 4.23
N VAL A 6 0.25 -4.54 2.94
CA VAL A 6 0.37 -5.86 2.31
C VAL A 6 1.84 -6.23 2.22
N SER A 7 2.24 -7.26 2.95
CA SER A 7 3.63 -7.69 3.06
C SER A 7 3.75 -9.21 2.96
N GLN A 8 4.81 -9.66 2.27
CA GLN A 8 5.18 -11.08 2.22
C GLN A 8 5.73 -11.59 3.56
N LYS A 9 6.29 -10.70 4.40
CA LYS A 9 6.87 -11.03 5.71
C LYS A 9 6.20 -10.17 6.79
N PRO A 10 4.93 -10.41 7.15
CA PRO A 10 4.14 -9.51 8.01
C PRO A 10 4.71 -9.29 9.42
N SER A 11 5.53 -10.23 9.90
CA SER A 11 6.20 -10.17 11.20
C SER A 11 7.63 -9.65 11.15
N SER A 12 8.13 -9.23 9.97
CA SER A 12 9.49 -8.73 9.85
C SER A 12 9.66 -7.38 10.58
N PRO A 13 10.88 -7.07 11.06
CA PRO A 13 11.16 -5.76 11.66
C PRO A 13 10.80 -4.60 10.73
N THR A 14 11.08 -4.76 9.43
CA THR A 14 10.75 -3.79 8.38
C THR A 14 9.25 -3.54 8.28
N THR A 15 8.45 -4.61 8.18
CA THR A 15 6.99 -4.48 8.13
C THR A 15 6.44 -3.86 9.40
N LEU A 16 6.96 -4.24 10.57
CA LEU A 16 6.53 -3.68 11.85
C LEU A 16 6.89 -2.20 11.99
N GLY A 17 8.06 -1.78 11.51
CA GLY A 17 8.47 -0.37 11.51
C GLY A 17 7.60 0.48 10.59
N VAL A 18 7.35 -0.01 9.37
CA VAL A 18 6.43 0.65 8.43
C VAL A 18 5.02 0.72 8.99
N LEU A 19 4.54 -0.37 9.62
CA LEU A 19 3.22 -0.40 10.26
C LEU A 19 3.13 0.62 11.40
N ALA A 20 4.18 0.77 12.21
CA ALA A 20 4.22 1.74 13.28
C ALA A 20 4.14 3.18 12.74
N ALA A 21 4.93 3.51 11.72
CA ALA A 21 4.87 4.81 11.06
C ALA A 21 3.49 5.05 10.42
N LEU A 22 2.90 4.04 9.77
CA LEU A 22 1.60 4.14 9.14
C LEU A 22 0.47 4.37 10.16
N ARG A 23 0.55 3.70 11.32
CA ARG A 23 -0.39 3.89 12.42
C ARG A 23 -0.28 5.29 13.02
N ALA A 24 0.94 5.75 13.30
CA ALA A 24 1.17 7.10 13.79
C ALA A 24 0.60 8.16 12.83
N ALA A 25 0.85 8.03 11.53
CA ALA A 25 0.25 8.90 10.51
C ALA A 25 -1.29 8.83 10.49
N SER A 26 -1.86 7.65 10.76
CA SER A 26 -3.32 7.46 10.74
C SER A 26 -4.04 8.03 11.96
N GLU A 27 -3.36 8.17 13.11
CA GLU A 27 -3.97 8.69 14.34
C GLU A 27 -4.45 10.15 14.19
N GLU A 28 -3.71 10.95 13.42
CA GLU A 28 -4.02 12.36 13.15
C GLU A 28 -4.89 12.55 11.88
N SER A 29 -5.34 11.46 11.25
CA SER A 29 -6.00 11.48 9.94
C SER A 29 -7.50 11.25 10.02
N ASP A 30 -8.30 12.17 9.48
CA ASP A 30 -9.75 11.99 9.30
C ASP A 30 -10.10 10.98 8.19
N TYR A 31 -9.11 10.52 7.40
CA TYR A 31 -9.34 9.68 6.24
C TYR A 31 -9.26 8.19 6.54
N VAL A 32 -8.41 7.78 7.49
CA VAL A 32 -8.11 6.38 7.79
C VAL A 32 -8.88 5.94 9.02
N THR A 33 -9.62 4.84 8.89
CA THR A 33 -10.44 4.30 9.98
C THR A 33 -9.71 3.19 10.71
N GLU A 34 -8.98 2.36 9.96
CA GLU A 34 -8.26 1.22 10.51
C GLU A 34 -7.06 0.88 9.63
N VAL A 35 -5.97 0.47 10.28
CA VAL A 35 -4.76 -0.04 9.62
C VAL A 35 -4.52 -1.51 10.00
N ARG A 36 -4.48 -2.38 8.99
CA ARG A 36 -4.24 -3.82 9.15
C ARG A 36 -3.01 -4.27 8.38
N VAL A 37 -2.41 -5.37 8.81
CA VAL A 37 -1.39 -6.08 8.03
C VAL A 37 -2.04 -7.29 7.39
N ALA A 38 -1.74 -7.52 6.11
CA ALA A 38 -2.23 -8.68 5.38
C ALA A 38 -1.09 -9.36 4.59
N GLN A 39 -1.15 -10.69 4.51
CA GLN A 39 -0.33 -11.45 3.58
C GLN A 39 -1.02 -11.52 2.22
N PRO A 40 -0.29 -11.38 1.09
CA PRO A 40 -0.88 -11.36 -0.24
C PRO A 40 -1.79 -12.58 -0.51
N GLN A 41 -1.41 -13.76 0.00
CA GLN A 41 -2.13 -15.01 -0.25
C GLN A 41 -3.46 -15.13 0.51
N GLN A 42 -3.61 -14.39 1.61
CA GLN A 42 -4.79 -14.43 2.49
C GLN A 42 -5.62 -13.15 2.38
N TRP A 43 -5.09 -12.16 1.69
CA TRP A 43 -5.68 -10.85 1.60
C TRP A 43 -6.84 -10.83 0.61
N GLN A 44 -8.01 -10.41 1.08
CA GLN A 44 -9.19 -10.16 0.26
C GLN A 44 -9.69 -8.75 0.57
N PRO A 45 -9.38 -7.75 -0.29
CA PRO A 45 -9.68 -6.36 0.01
C PRO A 45 -11.18 -6.08 -0.08
N SER A 46 -11.68 -5.25 0.84
CA SER A 46 -13.06 -4.77 0.77
C SER A 46 -13.22 -3.65 -0.29
N LYS A 47 -14.47 -3.20 -0.48
CA LYS A 47 -14.80 -2.10 -1.41
C LYS A 47 -14.38 -0.72 -0.88
N ASP A 48 -14.25 -0.58 0.44
CA ASP A 48 -13.87 0.63 1.18
C ASP A 48 -12.40 0.63 1.64
N GLU A 49 -11.61 -0.25 1.03
CA GLU A 49 -10.20 -0.46 1.35
C GLU A 49 -9.28 0.14 0.29
N ALA A 50 -8.16 0.66 0.75
CA ALA A 50 -6.94 0.92 -0.03
C ALA A 50 -5.79 0.09 0.56
N ALA A 51 -4.68 0.01 -0.16
CA ALA A 51 -3.52 -0.69 0.36
C ALA A 51 -2.18 -0.01 0.09
N ILE A 52 -1.22 -0.36 0.93
CA ILE A 52 0.20 -0.12 0.72
C ILE A 52 0.82 -1.47 0.37
N LEU A 53 1.38 -1.59 -0.83
CA LEU A 53 2.11 -2.79 -1.23
C LEU A 53 3.55 -2.61 -0.76
N LEU A 54 3.96 -3.39 0.24
CA LEU A 54 5.31 -3.35 0.79
C LEU A 54 6.20 -4.39 0.11
N LEU A 55 7.32 -3.94 -0.42
CA LEU A 55 8.43 -4.78 -0.85
C LEU A 55 9.64 -4.46 0.02
N GLU A 56 10.20 -5.46 0.69
CA GLU A 56 11.26 -5.28 1.72
C GLU A 56 12.67 -5.61 1.19
N GLU A 57 12.78 -6.11 -0.03
CA GLU A 57 14.01 -6.65 -0.57
C GLU A 57 14.10 -6.40 -2.08
N GLU A 58 15.28 -5.96 -2.52
CA GLU A 58 15.56 -5.76 -3.93
C GLU A 58 15.65 -7.10 -4.66
N GLY A 59 14.95 -7.23 -5.79
CA GLY A 59 14.87 -8.48 -6.56
C GLY A 59 13.77 -9.44 -6.10
N ALA A 60 13.10 -9.18 -4.97
CA ALA A 60 11.87 -9.87 -4.63
C ALA A 60 10.73 -9.42 -5.55
N ALA A 61 9.80 -10.33 -5.86
CA ALA A 61 8.62 -9.99 -6.65
C ALA A 61 7.65 -9.14 -5.81
N TRP A 62 7.00 -8.16 -6.44
CA TRP A 62 5.92 -7.42 -5.80
C TRP A 62 4.77 -8.35 -5.36
N PRO A 63 4.05 -8.04 -4.28
CA PRO A 63 2.86 -8.77 -3.87
C PRO A 63 1.88 -9.02 -5.03
N VAL A 64 1.65 -10.29 -5.34
CA VAL A 64 0.69 -10.72 -6.38
C VAL A 64 -0.66 -11.03 -5.72
N PRO A 65 -1.76 -10.44 -6.19
CA PRO A 65 -3.09 -10.74 -5.67
C PRO A 65 -3.55 -12.14 -6.11
N LEU A 66 -4.20 -12.87 -5.20
CA LEU A 66 -4.83 -14.17 -5.51
C LEU A 66 -6.36 -14.08 -5.66
N TRP A 67 -6.95 -12.94 -5.33
CA TRP A 67 -8.37 -12.67 -5.54
C TRP A 67 -8.61 -12.29 -7.01
N PRO A 68 -9.78 -12.62 -7.58
CA PRO A 68 -10.04 -12.36 -9.00
C PRO A 68 -10.16 -10.87 -9.28
N ALA A 69 -9.59 -10.41 -10.40
CA ALA A 69 -9.80 -9.05 -10.88
C ALA A 69 -11.30 -8.78 -11.02
N GLY A 70 -11.80 -7.84 -10.22
CA GLY A 70 -13.22 -7.51 -10.21
C GLY A 70 -13.66 -6.87 -11.54
N GLY A 71 -14.96 -6.86 -11.81
CA GLY A 71 -15.54 -6.16 -12.97
C GLY A 71 -15.58 -4.62 -12.84
N SER A 72 -14.91 -4.05 -11.83
CA SER A 72 -14.77 -2.60 -11.65
C SER A 72 -13.80 -2.04 -12.70
N THR A 73 -14.12 -0.89 -13.29
CA THR A 73 -13.21 -0.22 -14.22
C THR A 73 -12.03 0.44 -13.51
N LEU A 74 -12.14 0.66 -12.19
CA LEU A 74 -11.05 1.11 -11.33
C LEU A 74 -10.64 -0.03 -10.38
N GLY A 75 -9.38 -0.45 -10.48
CA GLY A 75 -8.76 -1.39 -9.55
C GLY A 75 -8.68 -0.84 -8.12
N LEU A 76 -8.17 -1.66 -7.21
CA LEU A 76 -7.94 -1.27 -5.83
C LEU A 76 -6.90 -0.13 -5.77
N PRO A 77 -7.19 1.01 -5.12
CA PRO A 77 -6.21 2.08 -4.94
C PRO A 77 -5.03 1.60 -4.09
N VAL A 78 -3.83 1.71 -4.64
CA VAL A 78 -2.61 1.23 -3.98
C VAL A 78 -1.44 2.21 -4.06
N LEU A 79 -0.67 2.25 -2.98
CA LEU A 79 0.60 2.95 -2.88
C LEU A 79 1.74 1.93 -2.78
N PRO A 80 2.65 1.85 -3.77
CA PRO A 80 3.85 1.04 -3.64
C PRO A 80 4.81 1.64 -2.62
N LEU A 81 5.38 0.80 -1.77
CA LEU A 81 6.45 1.17 -0.85
C LEU A 81 7.55 0.12 -0.96
N LEU A 82 8.73 0.56 -1.38
CA LEU A 82 9.92 -0.27 -1.41
C LEU A 82 10.85 0.16 -0.27
N VAL A 83 11.20 -0.79 0.58
CA VAL A 83 12.26 -0.67 1.56
C VAL A 83 13.45 -1.50 1.09
N HIS A 84 14.63 -0.90 0.99
CA HIS A 84 15.84 -1.57 0.48
C HIS A 84 16.99 -1.51 1.49
N ARG A 85 17.92 -2.47 1.43
CA ARG A 85 19.03 -2.60 2.39
C ARG A 85 20.36 -1.99 1.96
N GLN A 86 20.54 -1.69 0.67
CA GLN A 86 21.72 -1.01 0.10
C GLN A 86 21.50 -0.83 -1.40
N TYR A 87 21.97 0.28 -1.97
CA TYR A 87 21.84 0.61 -3.39
C TYR A 87 22.87 -0.19 -4.23
N GLU A 88 22.52 -1.39 -4.68
CA GLU A 88 23.31 -2.06 -5.72
C GLU A 88 22.57 -2.13 -7.06
N HIS A 89 21.24 -2.06 -7.09
CA HIS A 89 20.47 -2.10 -8.33
C HIS A 89 19.43 -0.97 -8.44
N THR A 90 18.87 -0.84 -9.65
CA THR A 90 17.72 0.03 -9.89
C THR A 90 16.47 -0.76 -9.56
N PRO A 91 15.68 -0.35 -8.56
CA PRO A 91 14.52 -1.13 -8.16
C PRO A 91 13.47 -1.18 -9.26
N GLN A 92 12.95 -2.37 -9.53
CA GLN A 92 11.83 -2.55 -10.45
C GLN A 92 10.52 -2.28 -9.69
N GLY A 93 9.68 -1.40 -10.25
CA GLY A 93 8.33 -1.15 -9.73
C GLY A 93 7.35 -2.30 -10.03
N PRO A 94 6.14 -2.26 -9.43
CA PRO A 94 5.10 -3.25 -9.71
C PRO A 94 4.60 -3.16 -11.16
N ASP A 95 3.98 -4.23 -11.68
CA ASP A 95 3.34 -4.17 -13.00
C ASP A 95 2.13 -3.24 -12.97
N VAL A 96 2.30 -2.03 -13.50
CA VAL A 96 1.26 -1.00 -13.55
C VAL A 96 0.06 -1.38 -14.41
N ARG A 97 0.16 -2.44 -15.21
CA ARG A 97 -0.93 -2.93 -16.06
C ARG A 97 -1.80 -3.97 -15.36
N ASP A 98 -1.44 -4.36 -14.13
CA ASP A 98 -2.24 -5.30 -13.34
C ASP A 98 -3.63 -4.69 -13.07
N PRO A 99 -4.72 -5.28 -13.59
CA PRO A 99 -6.06 -4.73 -13.45
C PRO A 99 -6.59 -4.78 -12.00
N HIS A 100 -5.97 -5.56 -11.12
CA HIS A 100 -6.35 -5.58 -9.70
C HIS A 100 -6.05 -4.24 -9.03
N PHE A 101 -5.10 -3.47 -9.54
CA PHE A 101 -4.56 -2.30 -8.86
C PHE A 101 -4.77 -1.01 -9.63
N TYR A 102 -4.88 0.08 -8.88
CA TYR A 102 -4.78 1.43 -9.38
C TYR A 102 -3.71 2.18 -8.57
N PHE A 103 -2.54 2.35 -9.18
CA PHE A 103 -1.38 2.94 -8.52
C PHE A 103 -1.50 4.47 -8.43
N VAL A 104 -1.37 5.02 -7.22
CA VAL A 104 -1.60 6.45 -6.97
C VAL A 104 -0.36 7.31 -7.15
N SER A 105 0.82 6.71 -7.25
CA SER A 105 2.10 7.37 -7.49
C SER A 105 3.13 6.36 -8.00
N ASN A 106 4.35 6.85 -8.27
CA ASN A 106 5.52 6.00 -8.55
C ASN A 106 5.99 5.19 -7.33
N GLY A 107 5.34 5.35 -6.18
CA GLY A 107 5.68 4.72 -4.92
C GLY A 107 6.61 5.55 -4.03
N ILE A 108 6.90 5.00 -2.86
CA ILE A 108 7.88 5.52 -1.91
C ILE A 108 9.09 4.57 -1.92
N LEU A 109 10.28 5.15 -2.06
CA LEU A 109 11.55 4.46 -1.83
C LEU A 109 12.07 4.86 -0.46
N LEU A 110 12.46 3.87 0.35
CA LEU A 110 12.95 4.07 1.70
C LEU A 110 14.17 3.16 1.93
N ASP A 111 15.22 3.68 2.55
CA ASP A 111 16.31 2.85 3.03
C ASP A 111 15.90 2.19 4.36
N GLU A 112 16.19 0.90 4.55
CA GLU A 112 15.90 0.23 5.82
C GLU A 112 16.59 0.90 7.01
N ALA A 113 17.80 1.45 6.82
CA ALA A 113 18.49 2.20 7.86
C ALA A 113 17.72 3.47 8.27
N GLU A 114 17.05 4.12 7.32
CA GLU A 114 16.19 5.28 7.58
C GLU A 114 14.97 4.89 8.40
N LEU A 115 14.44 3.68 8.24
CA LEU A 115 13.30 3.23 9.06
C LEU A 115 13.63 3.14 10.56
N ALA A 116 14.90 2.91 10.91
CA ALA A 116 15.36 2.90 12.29
C ALA A 116 15.58 4.32 12.88
N ASP A 117 15.64 5.35 12.03
CA ASP A 117 15.82 6.75 12.44
C ASP A 117 14.45 7.41 12.74
N PRO A 118 14.23 7.94 13.96
CA PRO A 118 13.03 8.68 14.30
C PRO A 118 12.71 9.87 13.36
N ALA A 119 13.73 10.58 12.87
CA ALA A 119 13.52 11.72 11.97
C ALA A 119 12.99 11.26 10.61
N CYS A 120 13.53 10.17 10.09
CA CYS A 120 13.08 9.57 8.84
C CYS A 120 11.69 8.93 8.98
N SER A 121 11.37 8.38 10.16
CA SER A 121 10.02 7.92 10.49
C SER A 121 8.98 9.05 10.40
N LEU A 122 9.31 10.28 10.82
CA LEU A 122 8.43 11.44 10.65
C LEU A 122 8.26 11.82 9.17
N VAL A 123 9.33 11.76 8.38
CA VAL A 123 9.25 12.00 6.93
C VAL A 123 8.34 10.97 6.25
N LEU A 124 8.46 9.70 6.62
CA LEU A 124 7.60 8.63 6.13
C LEU A 124 6.13 8.86 6.55
N GLN A 125 5.88 9.27 7.79
CA GLN A 125 4.55 9.66 8.27
C GLN A 125 3.95 10.78 7.43
N SER A 126 4.67 11.89 7.22
CA SER A 126 4.19 13.00 6.40
C SER A 126 3.94 12.58 4.94
N LYS A 127 4.73 11.65 4.39
CA LYS A 127 4.45 11.08 3.07
C LYS A 127 3.12 10.34 3.09
N PHE A 128 2.87 9.47 4.07
CA PHE A 128 1.58 8.76 4.17
C PHE A 128 0.39 9.71 4.30
N GLU A 129 0.50 10.71 5.18
CA GLU A 129 -0.53 11.75 5.35
C GLU A 129 -0.88 12.44 4.03
N SER A 130 0.13 12.77 3.22
CA SER A 130 -0.08 13.39 1.90
C SER A 130 -0.86 12.50 0.91
N TYR A 131 -0.79 11.18 1.08
CA TYR A 131 -1.47 10.22 0.21
C TYR A 131 -2.86 9.81 0.69
N PHE A 132 -3.19 9.96 1.98
CA PHE A 132 -4.49 9.55 2.50
C PHE A 132 -5.70 10.23 1.82
N PRO A 133 -5.70 11.55 1.55
CA PRO A 133 -6.80 12.19 0.82
C PRO A 133 -6.98 11.60 -0.58
N LEU A 134 -5.88 11.30 -1.26
CA LEU A 134 -5.88 10.74 -2.61
C LEU A 134 -6.44 9.32 -2.64
N LEU A 135 -5.95 8.45 -1.75
CA LEU A 135 -6.46 7.08 -1.60
C LEU A 135 -7.95 7.08 -1.26
N SER A 136 -8.37 7.91 -0.30
CA SER A 136 -9.77 8.05 0.08
C SER A 136 -10.65 8.49 -1.10
N ARG A 137 -10.18 9.47 -1.88
CA ARG A 137 -10.90 9.94 -3.07
C ARG A 137 -11.06 8.83 -4.12
N LEU A 138 -10.04 8.02 -4.34
CA LEU A 138 -10.08 6.92 -5.31
C LEU A 138 -10.99 5.78 -4.86
N ILE A 139 -11.03 5.47 -3.56
CA ILE A 139 -12.02 4.54 -3.01
C ILE A 139 -13.44 5.04 -3.31
N LEU A 140 -13.73 6.32 -3.05
CA LEU A 140 -15.04 6.89 -3.35
C LEU A 140 -15.40 6.82 -4.84
N LEU A 141 -14.41 6.96 -5.74
CA LEU A 141 -14.62 6.79 -7.18
C LEU A 141 -14.91 5.33 -7.54
N ARG A 142 -14.14 4.39 -6.98
CA ARG A 142 -14.33 2.94 -7.15
C ARG A 142 -15.73 2.50 -6.69
N GLN A 143 -16.19 3.00 -5.55
CA GLN A 143 -17.52 2.69 -4.98
C GLN A 143 -18.68 3.24 -5.81
N ARG A 144 -18.48 4.35 -6.51
CA ARG A 144 -19.49 4.97 -7.38
C ARG A 144 -19.61 4.29 -8.74
N GLN A 145 -18.72 3.37 -9.07
CA GLN A 145 -18.82 2.64 -10.32
C GLN A 145 -20.08 1.77 -10.27
N PRO A 146 -20.94 1.83 -11.31
CA PRO A 146 -22.06 0.92 -11.39
C PRO A 146 -21.48 -0.49 -11.32
N GLY A 147 -21.87 -1.25 -10.28
CA GLY A 147 -21.50 -2.65 -10.20
C GLY A 147 -21.90 -3.28 -11.52
N GLY A 148 -20.92 -3.84 -12.25
CA GLY A 148 -21.15 -4.38 -13.57
C GLY A 148 -22.44 -5.18 -13.55
N LEU A 149 -23.36 -4.84 -14.45
CA LEU A 149 -24.55 -5.61 -14.70
C LEU A 149 -24.08 -7.04 -14.96
N SER A 150 -24.21 -7.90 -13.97
CA SER A 150 -24.22 -9.34 -14.16
C SER A 150 -25.44 -9.63 -15.03
N SER A 151 -25.20 -9.70 -16.34
CA SER A 151 -26.10 -10.33 -17.33
C SER A 151 -25.62 -11.75 -17.57
#